data_AF-A0A814S1J6-F1
#
_entry.id   AF-A0A814S1J6-F1
#
_cell.length_a   1.000
_cell.length_b   1.000
_cell.length_c   1.000
_cell.angle_alpha   90.00
_cell.angle_beta   90.00
_cell.angle_gamma   90.00
#
_symmetry.space_group_name_H-M   'P 1'
#
loop_
_entity.id
_entity.type
_entity.pdbx_description
1 polymer ?
#
loop_
_entity_poly.entity_id
_entity_poly.type
_entity_poly.pdbx_seq_one_letter_code
_entity_poly.pdbx_strand_id
1 'polypeptide(L)'
;MTKKVLIICGIVAGVAVIAAIVISIAVISSKKSSAATTSTTTAATVLAYWNFEGNGNDLYGVYNGTSNCGSCQYLTTGFYGGTYFYIPNTNNYMQVPASSYFNLNSRSFTFEAWVYFYSLSTDQPIFSQCTCTTCTSQCLFFLVRSSKLYMGFNFNDLSGLTTLYANNWYYVAFVYNYQTFQQIIYLDGVQDAIRSSVTTPYLGTNGSMYFGSLPNLISTYYYGVMDNAQLTTRAKSSTEILTDATLVFYYSFDQPNPYYDNGQNRLNATVTYLLSSTSGHVGQAIRFTSTSSYLQVCCFTGVGWPSSKSLTFAMWLYPSSISGGTLVYSTQGYQMLGLTNSGQIAAQIQEGSPVNTWQYIYGVFLVVNTWVHVACTFSVTNGFILYVNGVSQGAITGISTYYFNYNLQTIQIGGSYQGSVDEWYAYRRELSVAEILALASV
;
A
#
# COMPACT_ATOMS: atom_id res chain seq x y z
N MET A 1 -6.19 -51.38 -71.24
CA MET A 1 -4.99 -52.03 -71.78
C MET A 1 -3.81 -51.66 -70.91
N THR A 2 -3.24 -52.68 -70.29
CA THR A 2 -2.13 -52.69 -69.35
C THR A 2 -0.78 -52.44 -70.05
N LYS A 3 0.09 -51.61 -69.46
CA LYS A 3 1.57 -51.68 -69.49
C LYS A 3 2.08 -50.62 -68.50
N LYS A 4 2.66 -50.99 -67.35
CA LYS A 4 4.05 -51.45 -67.14
C LYS A 4 5.09 -50.45 -67.64
N VAL A 5 5.90 -49.90 -66.73
CA VAL A 5 7.34 -49.67 -66.93
C VAL A 5 8.06 -50.10 -65.66
N LEU A 6 9.15 -50.85 -65.86
CA LEU A 6 9.93 -51.59 -64.87
C LEU A 6 11.43 -51.33 -65.16
N ILE A 7 12.16 -50.89 -64.11
CA ILE A 7 13.56 -51.17 -63.71
C ILE A 7 14.74 -50.73 -64.61
N ILE A 8 15.75 -50.10 -63.96
CA ILE A 8 17.18 -50.51 -63.73
C ILE A 8 17.82 -49.36 -62.90
N CYS A 9 18.10 -49.50 -61.59
CA CYS A 9 19.29 -50.03 -60.88
C CYS A 9 20.59 -49.21 -61.00
N GLY A 10 21.09 -48.70 -59.86
CA GLY A 10 22.52 -48.55 -59.54
C GLY A 10 23.06 -47.11 -59.35
N ILE A 11 23.35 -46.72 -58.10
CA ILE A 11 24.71 -46.41 -57.58
C ILE A 11 24.61 -45.77 -56.17
N VAL A 12 25.54 -46.20 -55.32
CA VAL A 12 25.73 -45.96 -53.90
C VAL A 12 26.31 -44.57 -53.59
N ALA A 13 25.82 -43.93 -52.52
CA ALA A 13 26.47 -43.02 -51.55
C ALA A 13 25.36 -42.10 -51.01
N GLY A 14 24.98 -42.05 -49.74
CA GLY A 14 25.81 -42.00 -48.54
C GLY A 14 25.32 -40.78 -47.74
N VAL A 15 25.19 -40.96 -46.42
CA VAL A 15 24.92 -39.95 -45.38
C VAL A 15 23.44 -39.66 -45.08
N ALA A 16 22.99 -40.23 -43.96
CA ALA A 16 21.80 -39.86 -43.22
C ALA A 16 21.96 -38.47 -42.58
N VAL A 17 20.95 -37.62 -42.73
CA VAL A 17 20.85 -36.36 -41.98
C VAL A 17 20.29 -36.68 -40.60
N ILE A 18 21.16 -36.65 -39.59
CA ILE A 18 20.78 -36.56 -38.18
C ILE A 18 20.46 -35.09 -37.92
N ALA A 19 19.20 -34.79 -37.62
CA ALA A 19 18.81 -33.48 -37.12
C ALA A 19 19.27 -33.32 -35.66
N ALA A 20 20.37 -32.62 -35.45
CA ALA A 20 20.81 -32.20 -34.12
C ALA A 20 19.99 -30.96 -33.70
N ILE A 21 19.15 -31.12 -32.67
CA ILE A 21 18.54 -30.00 -31.96
C ILE A 21 19.63 -29.36 -31.10
N VAL A 22 20.12 -28.19 -31.50
CA VAL A 22 21.02 -27.38 -30.68
C VAL A 22 20.19 -26.60 -29.67
N ILE A 23 20.14 -27.08 -28.44
CA ILE A 23 19.68 -26.30 -27.29
C ILE A 23 20.79 -25.30 -26.97
N SER A 24 20.59 -24.04 -27.31
CA SER A 24 21.49 -22.96 -26.89
C SER A 24 21.18 -22.61 -25.43
N ILE A 25 22.00 -23.11 -24.51
CA ILE A 25 22.01 -22.66 -23.10
C ILE A 25 22.70 -21.29 -23.08
N ALA A 26 21.93 -20.23 -22.90
CA ALA A 26 22.48 -18.91 -22.61
C ALA A 26 23.01 -18.91 -21.17
N VAL A 27 24.33 -19.00 -21.03
CA VAL A 27 25.03 -18.73 -19.77
C VAL A 27 24.92 -17.23 -19.50
N ILE A 28 24.08 -16.83 -18.55
CA ILE A 28 24.03 -15.45 -18.05
C ILE A 28 25.27 -15.26 -17.16
N SER A 29 26.36 -14.77 -17.74
CA SER A 29 27.48 -14.24 -16.96
C SER A 29 27.16 -12.81 -16.54
N SER A 30 27.03 -12.55 -15.24
CA SER A 30 26.87 -11.21 -14.67
C SER A 30 28.17 -10.41 -14.83
N LYS A 31 28.31 -9.69 -15.94
CA LYS A 31 29.34 -8.64 -16.04
C LYS A 31 28.88 -7.42 -15.27
N LYS A 32 29.54 -7.17 -14.13
CA LYS A 32 29.48 -5.92 -13.35
C LYS A 32 29.72 -4.73 -14.29
N SER A 33 28.69 -3.96 -14.57
CA SER A 33 28.80 -2.67 -15.25
C SER A 33 29.31 -1.63 -14.26
N SER A 34 30.52 -1.10 -14.48
CA SER A 34 31.02 0.10 -13.80
C SER A 34 30.22 1.29 -14.32
N ALA A 35 29.29 1.81 -13.51
CA ALA A 35 28.54 3.01 -13.82
C ALA A 35 29.48 4.22 -13.78
N ALA A 36 29.63 4.89 -14.92
CA ALA A 36 30.20 6.23 -14.97
C ALA A 36 29.27 7.19 -14.21
N THR A 37 29.79 7.84 -13.18
CA THR A 37 29.07 8.78 -12.33
C THR A 37 28.83 10.09 -13.07
N THR A 38 27.79 10.16 -13.91
CA THR A 38 27.18 11.45 -14.27
C THR A 38 26.33 11.91 -13.09
N SER A 39 26.86 12.84 -12.29
CA SER A 39 26.14 13.50 -11.21
C SER A 39 25.09 14.46 -11.79
N THR A 40 23.95 13.93 -12.22
CA THR A 40 22.73 14.72 -12.27
C THR A 40 22.29 14.95 -10.84
N THR A 41 22.45 16.15 -10.32
CA THR A 41 21.86 16.56 -9.04
C THR A 41 20.35 16.49 -9.18
N THR A 42 19.75 15.35 -8.86
CA THR A 42 18.30 15.24 -8.66
C THR A 42 17.96 16.26 -7.57
N ALA A 43 17.12 17.24 -7.88
CA ALA A 43 16.68 18.21 -6.89
C ALA A 43 16.18 17.45 -5.65
N ALA A 44 16.60 17.87 -4.45
CA ALA A 44 16.19 17.21 -3.22
C ALA A 44 14.66 17.16 -3.16
N THR A 45 14.12 15.97 -2.90
CA THR A 45 12.67 15.82 -2.70
C THR A 45 12.29 16.49 -1.40
N VAL A 46 11.47 17.54 -1.47
CA VAL A 46 10.85 18.15 -0.29
C VAL A 46 9.55 17.43 -0.01
N LEU A 47 9.29 17.11 1.26
CA LEU A 47 8.08 16.45 1.75
C LEU A 47 7.48 17.30 2.86
N ALA A 48 6.19 17.60 2.75
CA ALA A 48 5.35 18.03 3.85
C ALA A 48 4.39 16.91 4.21
N TYR A 49 4.17 16.67 5.50
CA TYR A 49 3.33 15.58 5.99
C TYR A 49 2.52 16.04 7.20
N TRP A 50 1.20 16.05 7.06
CA TRP A 50 0.23 16.27 8.14
C TRP A 50 -0.43 14.93 8.48
N ASN A 51 -0.02 14.33 9.59
CA ASN A 51 -0.63 13.10 10.11
C ASN A 51 -1.90 13.37 10.92
N PHE A 52 -2.22 14.63 11.19
CA PHE A 52 -3.41 15.06 11.93
C PHE A 52 -3.57 14.40 13.31
N GLU A 53 -2.46 14.04 13.95
CA GLU A 53 -2.44 13.42 15.28
C GLU A 53 -2.57 14.47 16.41
N GLY A 54 -3.74 15.12 16.47
CA GLY A 54 -4.09 16.09 17.51
C GLY A 54 -3.83 17.56 17.16
N ASN A 55 -3.21 17.86 16.03
CA ASN A 55 -2.94 19.22 15.56
C ASN A 55 -2.69 19.29 14.05
N GLY A 56 -2.56 20.51 13.51
CA GLY A 56 -2.33 20.80 12.10
C GLY A 56 -0.85 21.00 11.74
N ASN A 57 0.08 20.65 12.61
CA ASN A 57 1.51 20.81 12.33
C ASN A 57 1.96 19.80 11.30
N ASP A 58 2.87 20.22 10.42
CA ASP A 58 3.57 19.24 9.60
C ASP A 58 4.63 18.55 10.45
N LEU A 59 4.93 17.30 10.14
CA LEU A 59 5.88 16.48 10.88
C LEU A 59 7.29 17.10 10.95
N TYR A 60 7.69 17.84 9.92
CA TYR A 60 9.03 18.41 9.81
C TYR A 60 9.09 19.86 10.33
N GLY A 61 7.95 20.42 10.74
CA GLY A 61 7.81 21.74 11.37
C GLY A 61 7.96 22.94 10.44
N VAL A 62 8.01 22.77 9.12
CA VAL A 62 8.24 23.85 8.14
C VAL A 62 6.93 24.42 7.59
N TYR A 63 5.94 23.56 7.39
CA TYR A 63 4.66 23.81 6.72
C TYR A 63 3.47 23.64 7.67
N ASN A 64 3.62 24.12 8.91
CA ASN A 64 2.58 24.01 9.94
C ASN A 64 1.29 24.72 9.52
N GLY A 65 0.18 24.01 9.64
CA GLY A 65 -1.16 24.52 9.40
C GLY A 65 -1.82 25.04 10.67
N THR A 66 -2.63 26.07 10.51
CA THR A 66 -3.55 26.56 11.56
C THR A 66 -4.97 26.26 11.12
N SER A 67 -5.72 25.57 11.97
CA SER A 67 -7.15 25.32 11.75
C SER A 67 -7.93 26.62 11.95
N ASN A 68 -8.61 27.09 10.91
CA ASN A 68 -9.50 28.24 10.97
C ASN A 68 -10.94 27.75 11.18
N CYS A 69 -11.23 27.34 12.42
CA CYS A 69 -12.52 26.78 12.81
C CYS A 69 -12.60 26.66 14.33
N GLY A 70 -13.70 27.13 14.91
CA GLY A 70 -13.98 26.95 16.35
C GLY A 70 -14.42 25.53 16.72
N SER A 71 -14.71 24.68 15.71
CA SER A 71 -15.28 23.34 15.87
C SER A 71 -14.57 22.25 15.05
N CYS A 72 -13.44 22.54 14.38
CA CYS A 72 -12.64 21.41 13.89
C CYS A 72 -12.08 20.67 15.10
N GLN A 73 -12.07 19.36 14.97
CA GLN A 73 -11.65 18.48 16.04
C GLN A 73 -10.65 17.47 15.49
N TYR A 74 -9.74 17.08 16.36
CA TYR A 74 -8.92 15.90 16.19
C TYR A 74 -9.58 14.81 17.02
N LEU A 75 -10.34 13.94 16.37
CA LEU A 75 -11.19 12.95 17.04
C LEU A 75 -10.55 11.58 16.97
N THR A 76 -10.71 10.77 18.01
CA THR A 76 -10.25 9.38 18.05
C THR A 76 -11.11 8.51 17.13
N THR A 77 -10.50 7.51 16.49
CA THR A 77 -11.03 6.60 15.42
C THR A 77 -10.69 6.99 13.97
N GLY A 78 -9.45 7.43 13.72
CA GLY A 78 -8.86 7.55 12.37
C GLY A 78 -8.85 6.25 11.59
N PHE A 79 -8.58 6.34 10.28
CA PHE A 79 -8.61 5.18 9.39
C PHE A 79 -7.59 4.09 9.77
N TYR A 80 -6.50 4.49 10.41
CA TYR A 80 -5.52 3.57 11.02
C TYR A 80 -5.36 3.83 12.51
N GLY A 81 -6.46 4.10 13.23
CA GLY A 81 -6.40 3.99 14.68
C GLY A 81 -5.81 5.17 15.46
N GLY A 82 -5.54 6.28 14.77
CA GLY A 82 -5.15 7.56 15.35
C GLY A 82 -6.31 8.55 15.45
N THR A 83 -5.96 9.84 15.41
CA THR A 83 -6.91 10.94 15.27
C THR A 83 -6.93 11.48 13.85
N TYR A 84 -8.08 11.98 13.41
CA TYR A 84 -8.26 12.56 12.07
C TYR A 84 -8.62 14.05 12.16
N PHE A 85 -8.37 14.80 11.09
CA PHE A 85 -8.84 16.18 11.00
C PHE A 85 -10.29 16.24 10.53
N TYR A 86 -11.21 16.59 11.45
CA TYR A 86 -12.63 16.78 11.16
C TYR A 86 -12.95 18.19 10.71
N ILE A 87 -13.64 18.33 9.57
CA ILE A 87 -14.10 19.60 9.01
C ILE A 87 -15.64 19.59 8.93
N PRO A 88 -16.34 20.36 9.80
CA PRO A 88 -17.76 20.13 10.05
C PRO A 88 -18.77 20.56 8.98
N ASN A 89 -18.42 21.39 7.97
CA ASN A 89 -19.20 21.77 6.76
C ASN A 89 -19.31 23.27 6.42
N THR A 90 -18.94 24.21 7.30
CA THR A 90 -19.15 25.65 7.02
C THR A 90 -17.97 26.51 7.43
N ASN A 91 -17.34 27.22 6.48
CA ASN A 91 -16.23 28.15 6.71
C ASN A 91 -15.03 27.59 7.47
N ASN A 92 -14.92 26.26 7.57
CA ASN A 92 -13.88 25.57 8.33
C ASN A 92 -12.85 24.99 7.37
N TYR A 93 -11.58 25.19 7.67
CA TYR A 93 -10.47 24.66 6.90
C TYR A 93 -9.19 24.70 7.74
N MET A 94 -8.15 24.00 7.30
CA MET A 94 -6.79 24.27 7.75
C MET A 94 -6.08 25.12 6.71
N GLN A 95 -5.30 26.10 7.17
CA GLN A 95 -4.47 26.94 6.33
C GLN A 95 -3.00 26.82 6.74
N VAL A 96 -2.14 26.52 5.77
CA VAL A 96 -0.70 26.74 5.89
C VAL A 96 -0.40 28.10 5.29
N PRO A 97 0.19 29.04 6.04
CA PRO A 97 0.33 30.43 5.60
C PRO A 97 1.28 30.55 4.40
N ALA A 98 1.01 31.53 3.54
CA ALA A 98 1.84 31.85 2.38
C ALA A 98 3.32 32.16 2.73
N SER A 99 3.63 32.56 3.97
CA SER A 99 5.00 32.72 4.45
C SER A 99 5.81 31.42 4.41
N SER A 100 5.14 30.28 4.50
CA SER A 100 5.71 28.93 4.34
C SER A 100 5.37 28.38 2.95
N TYR A 101 5.59 29.17 1.89
CA TYR A 101 5.25 28.79 0.53
C TYR A 101 5.93 27.48 0.10
N PHE A 102 5.12 26.47 -0.21
CA PHE A 102 5.60 25.22 -0.79
C PHE A 102 5.70 25.39 -2.31
N ASN A 103 6.92 25.52 -2.83
CA ASN A 103 7.16 25.78 -4.24
C ASN A 103 6.82 24.55 -5.11
N LEU A 104 5.74 24.65 -5.88
CA LEU A 104 5.29 23.69 -6.89
C LEU A 104 5.42 24.22 -8.33
N ASN A 105 5.99 25.41 -8.52
CA ASN A 105 6.11 26.06 -9.82
C ASN A 105 7.00 25.25 -10.76
N SER A 106 6.48 24.96 -11.96
CA SER A 106 7.23 24.33 -13.07
C SER A 106 8.03 23.10 -12.65
N ARG A 107 7.42 22.23 -11.84
CA ARG A 107 8.05 21.01 -11.32
C ARG A 107 7.04 19.90 -11.13
N SER A 108 7.54 18.67 -11.01
CA SER A 108 6.71 17.52 -10.64
C SER A 108 6.30 17.62 -9.18
N PHE A 109 5.14 17.06 -8.85
CA PHE A 109 4.69 16.94 -7.47
C PHE A 109 3.61 15.87 -7.31
N THR A 110 3.42 15.44 -6.07
CA THR A 110 2.37 14.51 -5.68
C THR A 110 1.70 15.00 -4.42
N PHE A 111 0.37 15.10 -4.44
CA PHE A 111 -0.46 15.24 -3.26
C PHE A 111 -1.22 13.93 -3.03
N GLU A 112 -1.32 13.49 -1.79
CA GLU A 112 -2.09 12.31 -1.40
C GLU A 112 -2.68 12.44 0.01
N ALA A 113 -3.79 11.76 0.29
CA ALA A 113 -4.41 11.72 1.61
C ALA A 113 -5.43 10.58 1.72
N TRP A 114 -5.76 10.20 2.95
CA TRP A 114 -7.03 9.52 3.25
C TRP A 114 -8.13 10.55 3.45
N VAL A 115 -9.27 10.34 2.79
CA VAL A 115 -10.43 11.23 2.86
C VAL A 115 -11.71 10.44 3.08
N TYR A 116 -12.63 11.02 3.83
CA TYR A 116 -13.97 10.51 4.04
C TYR A 116 -14.94 11.68 3.95
N PHE A 117 -15.99 11.52 3.16
CA PHE A 117 -16.98 12.56 2.92
C PHE A 117 -18.30 12.20 3.59
N TYR A 118 -18.87 13.10 4.40
CA TYR A 118 -20.21 12.92 4.94
C TYR A 118 -21.30 13.28 3.93
N SER A 119 -20.98 14.15 2.95
CA SER A 119 -21.84 14.47 1.81
C SER A 119 -21.00 14.76 0.57
N LEU A 120 -21.56 14.45 -0.60
CA LEU A 120 -21.01 14.78 -1.92
C LEU A 120 -22.00 15.62 -2.76
N SER A 121 -22.98 16.25 -2.11
CA SER A 121 -24.03 17.03 -2.79
C SER A 121 -23.55 18.35 -3.41
N THR A 122 -22.35 18.80 -3.02
CA THR A 122 -21.69 20.02 -3.49
C THR A 122 -20.21 19.74 -3.73
N ASP A 123 -19.50 20.69 -4.36
CA ASP A 123 -18.04 20.59 -4.51
C ASP A 123 -17.34 20.49 -3.15
N GLN A 124 -16.48 19.48 -2.97
CA GLN A 124 -15.74 19.21 -1.74
C GLN A 124 -14.24 19.49 -1.96
N PRO A 125 -13.73 20.69 -1.66
CA PRO A 125 -12.31 21.01 -1.82
C PRO A 125 -11.43 20.23 -0.83
N ILE A 126 -10.58 19.33 -1.33
CA ILE A 126 -9.68 18.52 -0.50
C ILE A 126 -8.43 19.35 -0.18
N PHE A 127 -7.74 19.81 -1.23
CA PHE A 127 -6.51 20.58 -1.14
C PHE A 127 -6.48 21.70 -2.18
N SER A 128 -5.93 22.85 -1.83
CA SER A 128 -5.65 23.91 -2.80
C SER A 128 -4.41 24.74 -2.47
N GLN A 129 -3.81 25.33 -3.50
CA GLN A 129 -2.80 26.38 -3.39
C GLN A 129 -2.98 27.33 -4.58
N CYS A 130 -3.25 28.61 -4.33
CA CYS A 130 -3.53 29.56 -5.40
C CYS A 130 -2.77 30.87 -5.22
N THR A 131 -2.06 31.28 -6.27
CA THR A 131 -1.49 32.64 -6.40
C THR A 131 -2.54 33.61 -6.93
N CYS A 132 -3.30 33.19 -7.95
CA CYS A 132 -4.28 34.02 -8.62
C CYS A 132 -5.43 33.12 -9.14
N THR A 133 -6.67 33.37 -8.67
CA THR A 133 -7.84 32.56 -9.01
C THR A 133 -8.41 32.86 -10.41
N THR A 134 -8.05 33.99 -11.01
CA THR A 134 -8.48 34.39 -12.36
C THR A 134 -7.41 34.17 -13.42
N CYS A 135 -6.19 33.80 -13.02
CA CYS A 135 -5.06 33.59 -13.93
C CYS A 135 -4.97 32.12 -14.33
N THR A 136 -4.62 31.86 -15.58
CA THR A 136 -4.39 30.50 -16.10
C THR A 136 -3.20 29.85 -15.38
N SER A 137 -3.38 28.59 -14.97
CA SER A 137 -2.32 27.76 -14.39
C SER A 137 -1.72 28.25 -13.06
N GLN A 138 -2.37 29.16 -12.34
CA GLN A 138 -1.87 29.73 -11.07
C GLN A 138 -2.76 29.41 -9.85
N CYS A 139 -3.69 28.48 -10.00
CA CYS A 139 -4.53 28.02 -8.90
C CYS A 139 -4.71 26.51 -8.93
N LEU A 140 -3.91 25.82 -8.12
CA LEU A 140 -3.97 24.38 -7.94
C LEU A 140 -5.14 24.04 -7.03
N PHE A 141 -5.99 23.10 -7.47
CA PHE A 141 -7.01 22.51 -6.63
C PHE A 141 -7.12 21.00 -6.87
N PHE A 142 -7.49 20.30 -5.81
CA PHE A 142 -7.95 18.92 -5.84
C PHE A 142 -9.23 18.84 -5.00
N LEU A 143 -10.32 18.40 -5.60
CA LEU A 143 -11.65 18.43 -5.02
C LEU A 143 -12.51 17.27 -5.52
N VAL A 144 -13.67 17.05 -4.91
CA VAL A 144 -14.74 16.24 -5.51
C VAL A 144 -15.78 17.15 -6.13
N ARG A 145 -16.14 16.92 -7.39
CA ARG A 145 -17.20 17.63 -8.12
C ARG A 145 -18.09 16.61 -8.82
N SER A 146 -19.41 16.77 -8.70
CA SER A 146 -20.38 15.81 -9.25
C SER A 146 -20.06 14.36 -8.86
N SER A 147 -19.67 14.16 -7.58
CA SER A 147 -19.24 12.88 -7.01
C SER A 147 -18.03 12.23 -7.68
N LYS A 148 -17.18 12.96 -8.40
CA LYS A 148 -15.92 12.45 -8.96
C LYS A 148 -14.73 13.28 -8.50
N LEU A 149 -13.58 12.64 -8.35
CA LEU A 149 -12.33 13.36 -8.14
C LEU A 149 -12.09 14.33 -9.30
N TYR A 150 -11.58 15.51 -8.98
CA TYR A 150 -11.43 16.58 -9.94
C TYR A 150 -10.22 17.43 -9.54
N MET A 151 -9.32 17.68 -10.47
CA MET A 151 -8.09 18.40 -10.19
C MET A 151 -7.75 19.35 -11.33
N GLY A 152 -7.06 20.45 -11.05
CA GLY A 152 -6.57 21.35 -12.08
C GLY A 152 -5.65 22.43 -11.53
N PHE A 153 -5.07 23.21 -12.44
CA PHE A 153 -4.31 24.43 -12.14
C PHE A 153 -5.10 25.69 -12.54
N ASN A 154 -6.42 25.56 -12.73
CA ASN A 154 -7.34 26.53 -13.34
C ASN A 154 -7.28 26.53 -14.88
N PHE A 155 -8.42 26.26 -15.53
CA PHE A 155 -8.63 26.13 -16.98
C PHE A 155 -7.90 24.96 -17.66
N ASN A 156 -7.38 24.02 -16.87
CA ASN A 156 -6.70 22.83 -17.36
C ASN A 156 -7.08 21.67 -16.44
N ASP A 157 -8.35 21.38 -16.36
CA ASP A 157 -8.86 20.47 -15.34
C ASP A 157 -8.91 19.04 -15.86
N LEU A 158 -8.73 18.07 -14.97
CA LEU A 158 -8.88 16.65 -15.19
C LEU A 158 -9.98 16.13 -14.25
N SER A 159 -11.02 15.54 -14.84
CA SER A 159 -12.04 14.79 -14.10
C SER A 159 -11.61 13.33 -13.99
N GLY A 160 -11.78 12.77 -12.80
CA GLY A 160 -11.80 11.34 -12.54
C GLY A 160 -12.92 10.64 -13.30
N LEU A 161 -12.85 9.32 -13.31
CA LEU A 161 -13.83 8.45 -13.98
C LEU A 161 -14.82 7.84 -12.98
N THR A 162 -14.33 7.48 -11.79
CA THR A 162 -15.10 6.76 -10.78
C THR A 162 -16.03 7.67 -9.99
N THR A 163 -17.29 7.24 -9.82
CA THR A 163 -18.25 7.89 -8.92
C THR A 163 -17.99 7.46 -7.47
N LEU A 164 -17.78 8.45 -6.60
CA LEU A 164 -17.63 8.30 -5.16
C LEU A 164 -19.00 8.33 -4.47
N TYR A 165 -19.07 7.70 -3.30
CA TYR A 165 -20.23 7.69 -2.44
C TYR A 165 -19.86 8.21 -1.07
N ALA A 166 -20.74 9.04 -0.49
CA ALA A 166 -20.57 9.49 0.88
C ALA A 166 -20.49 8.31 1.85
N ASN A 167 -19.91 8.57 3.01
CA ASN A 167 -19.71 7.63 4.11
C ASN A 167 -18.73 6.48 3.81
N ASN A 168 -17.77 6.70 2.91
CA ASN A 168 -16.68 5.79 2.61
C ASN A 168 -15.32 6.48 2.75
N TRP A 169 -14.34 5.75 3.24
CA TRP A 169 -12.94 6.14 3.17
C TRP A 169 -12.38 5.86 1.79
N TYR A 170 -11.64 6.82 1.26
CA TYR A 170 -10.89 6.72 0.02
C TYR A 170 -9.45 7.15 0.26
N TYR A 171 -8.51 6.45 -0.36
CA TYR A 171 -7.18 7.01 -0.58
C TYR A 171 -7.21 7.75 -1.90
N VAL A 172 -6.84 9.03 -1.88
CA VAL A 172 -6.86 9.88 -3.07
C VAL A 172 -5.48 10.41 -3.31
N ALA A 173 -5.04 10.41 -4.56
CA ALA A 173 -3.80 11.07 -4.93
C ALA A 173 -3.91 11.78 -6.28
N PHE A 174 -3.15 12.86 -6.38
CA PHE A 174 -2.90 13.57 -7.62
C PHE A 174 -1.39 13.63 -7.87
N VAL A 175 -0.97 13.19 -9.05
CA VAL A 175 0.42 13.23 -9.51
C VAL A 175 0.51 14.16 -10.71
N TYR A 176 1.38 15.17 -10.63
CA TYR A 176 1.86 15.93 -11.78
C TYR A 176 3.29 15.52 -12.12
N ASN A 177 3.51 15.01 -13.33
CA ASN A 177 4.84 14.80 -13.88
C ASN A 177 5.17 15.92 -14.86
N TYR A 178 6.08 16.80 -14.47
CA TYR A 178 6.52 17.94 -15.28
C TYR A 178 7.38 17.54 -16.46
N GLN A 179 8.12 16.43 -16.38
CA GLN A 179 8.96 15.96 -17.48
C GLN A 179 8.13 15.45 -18.65
N THR A 180 6.99 14.80 -18.36
CA THR A 180 6.09 14.23 -19.36
C THR A 180 4.81 15.04 -19.57
N PHE A 181 4.64 16.14 -18.83
CA PHE A 181 3.42 16.94 -18.78
C PHE A 181 2.16 16.10 -18.54
N GLN A 182 2.24 15.15 -17.61
CA GLN A 182 1.12 14.27 -17.25
C GLN A 182 0.48 14.70 -15.94
N GLN A 183 -0.85 14.77 -15.94
CA GLN A 183 -1.66 14.85 -14.73
C GLN A 183 -2.37 13.51 -14.54
N ILE A 184 -2.31 12.95 -13.34
CA ILE A 184 -2.85 11.64 -13.05
C ILE A 184 -3.62 11.71 -11.73
N ILE A 185 -4.87 11.26 -11.75
CA ILE A 185 -5.68 11.05 -10.56
C ILE A 185 -5.61 9.56 -10.23
N TYR A 186 -5.32 9.26 -8.96
CA TYR A 186 -5.40 7.92 -8.40
C TYR A 186 -6.49 7.86 -7.33
N LEU A 187 -7.21 6.74 -7.31
CA LEU A 187 -8.21 6.40 -6.30
C LEU A 187 -7.89 4.99 -5.78
N ASP A 188 -7.78 4.86 -4.45
CA ASP A 188 -7.46 3.62 -3.75
C ASP A 188 -6.20 2.92 -4.30
N GLY A 189 -5.20 3.71 -4.70
CA GLY A 189 -3.92 3.23 -5.22
C GLY A 189 -3.91 2.90 -6.71
N VAL A 190 -5.05 2.97 -7.40
CA VAL A 190 -5.19 2.66 -8.83
C VAL A 190 -5.43 3.93 -9.62
N GLN A 191 -4.86 4.01 -10.83
CA GLN A 191 -5.07 5.16 -11.72
C GLN A 191 -6.56 5.26 -12.12
N ASP A 192 -7.21 6.36 -11.73
CA ASP A 192 -8.60 6.65 -12.07
C ASP A 192 -8.71 7.46 -13.38
N ALA A 193 -7.81 8.43 -13.58
CA ALA A 193 -7.77 9.22 -14.81
C ALA A 193 -6.35 9.71 -15.11
N ILE A 194 -6.05 9.87 -16.39
CA ILE A 194 -4.79 10.46 -16.86
C ILE A 194 -5.07 11.45 -17.99
N ARG A 195 -4.38 12.59 -17.94
CA ARG A 195 -4.22 13.47 -19.09
C ARG A 195 -2.75 13.60 -19.42
N SER A 196 -2.42 13.27 -20.66
CA SER A 196 -1.09 13.49 -21.22
C SER A 196 -1.03 14.84 -21.94
N SER A 197 0.16 15.42 -22.02
CA SER A 197 0.43 16.65 -22.78
C SER A 197 -0.33 17.88 -22.27
N VAL A 198 -0.33 18.11 -20.95
CA VAL A 198 -0.77 19.39 -20.38
C VAL A 198 0.11 20.51 -20.94
N THR A 199 -0.50 21.48 -21.65
CA THR A 199 0.22 22.51 -22.41
C THR A 199 0.95 23.52 -21.52
N THR A 200 0.49 23.72 -20.29
CA THR A 200 1.05 24.69 -19.35
C THR A 200 1.21 24.04 -17.97
N PRO A 201 2.40 24.10 -17.35
CA PRO A 201 2.61 23.59 -16.00
C PRO A 201 1.93 24.46 -14.95
N TYR A 202 1.95 24.04 -13.69
CA TYR A 202 1.56 24.93 -12.61
C TYR A 202 2.57 26.09 -12.48
N LEU A 203 2.06 27.32 -12.55
CA LEU A 203 2.82 28.57 -12.58
C LEU A 203 2.59 29.43 -11.32
N GLY A 204 1.91 28.92 -10.30
CA GLY A 204 1.78 29.65 -9.04
C GLY A 204 3.16 29.94 -8.44
N THR A 205 3.36 31.15 -7.92
CA THR A 205 4.64 31.63 -7.34
C THR A 205 4.54 31.98 -5.86
N ASN A 206 3.31 31.99 -5.32
CA ASN A 206 2.98 32.21 -3.92
C ASN A 206 1.63 31.52 -3.60
N GLY A 207 1.16 31.61 -2.37
CA GLY A 207 -0.18 31.22 -1.97
C GLY A 207 -0.13 30.35 -0.73
N SER A 208 -1.09 30.59 0.15
CA SER A 208 -1.37 29.68 1.26
C SER A 208 -1.84 28.34 0.70
N MET A 209 -1.53 27.27 1.42
CA MET A 209 -2.16 25.97 1.17
C MET A 209 -3.40 25.86 2.05
N TYR A 210 -4.48 25.31 1.50
CA TYR A 210 -5.72 25.08 2.22
C TYR A 210 -6.10 23.61 2.16
N PHE A 211 -6.56 23.09 3.29
CA PHE A 211 -7.21 21.79 3.40
C PHE A 211 -8.66 22.03 3.78
N GLY A 212 -9.58 21.61 2.92
CA GLY A 212 -11.00 21.80 3.13
C GLY A 212 -11.62 23.07 2.52
N SER A 213 -10.84 23.87 1.79
CA SER A 213 -11.30 25.11 1.16
C SER A 213 -10.55 25.44 -0.12
N LEU A 214 -11.20 26.20 -0.99
CA LEU A 214 -10.62 26.80 -2.19
C LEU A 214 -11.08 28.28 -2.27
N PRO A 215 -10.47 29.16 -1.45
CA PRO A 215 -10.95 30.53 -1.29
C PRO A 215 -10.94 31.32 -2.59
N ASN A 216 -11.95 32.19 -2.75
CA ASN A 216 -12.10 33.12 -3.88
C ASN A 216 -12.29 32.47 -5.27
N LEU A 217 -12.46 31.15 -5.35
CA LEU A 217 -12.87 30.46 -6.57
C LEU A 217 -14.24 29.78 -6.40
N ILE A 218 -14.47 29.12 -5.26
CA ILE A 218 -15.75 28.50 -4.89
C ILE A 218 -16.11 28.87 -3.45
N SER A 219 -17.41 28.79 -3.13
CA SER A 219 -17.95 29.09 -1.79
C SER A 219 -18.31 27.85 -0.97
N THR A 220 -17.97 26.66 -1.48
CA THR A 220 -18.21 25.38 -0.79
C THR A 220 -17.00 24.96 0.03
N TYR A 221 -17.25 24.09 1.01
CA TYR A 221 -16.23 23.60 1.95
C TYR A 221 -16.29 22.07 1.99
N TYR A 222 -15.16 21.47 2.36
CA TYR A 222 -15.11 20.05 2.64
C TYR A 222 -15.94 19.73 3.89
N TYR A 223 -16.77 18.72 3.77
CA TYR A 223 -17.55 18.16 4.86
C TYR A 223 -17.21 16.70 5.05
N GLY A 224 -16.36 16.44 6.03
CA GLY A 224 -15.74 15.13 6.15
C GLY A 224 -14.61 15.09 7.15
N VAL A 225 -13.82 14.02 7.06
CA VAL A 225 -12.59 13.83 7.81
C VAL A 225 -11.43 13.54 6.86
N MET A 226 -10.23 13.96 7.22
CA MET A 226 -9.00 13.74 6.46
C MET A 226 -7.91 13.20 7.37
N ASP A 227 -7.06 12.33 6.83
CA ASP A 227 -5.95 11.74 7.54
C ASP A 227 -4.74 11.55 6.61
N ASN A 228 -3.54 11.53 7.18
CA ASN A 228 -2.25 11.30 6.52
C ASN A 228 -2.02 12.05 5.19
N ALA A 229 -2.24 13.37 5.19
CA ALA A 229 -2.02 14.17 3.99
C ALA A 229 -0.52 14.44 3.75
N GLN A 230 -0.06 14.22 2.51
CA GLN A 230 1.33 14.44 2.12
C GLN A 230 1.42 15.26 0.83
N LEU A 231 2.47 16.07 0.72
CA LEU A 231 2.82 16.82 -0.48
C LEU A 231 4.31 16.68 -0.75
N THR A 232 4.68 16.22 -1.95
CA THR A 232 6.08 16.06 -2.36
C THR A 232 6.40 16.82 -3.64
N THR A 233 7.66 17.26 -3.81
CA THR A 233 8.14 17.91 -5.04
C THR A 233 8.60 16.91 -6.12
N ARG A 234 8.03 15.71 -6.13
CA ARG A 234 8.30 14.70 -7.18
C ARG A 234 7.01 14.02 -7.62
N ALA A 235 7.04 13.46 -8.83
CA ALA A 235 5.99 12.54 -9.26
C ALA A 235 6.27 11.16 -8.65
N LYS A 236 5.33 10.65 -7.85
CA LYS A 236 5.34 9.24 -7.41
C LYS A 236 4.94 8.34 -8.58
N SER A 237 5.56 7.17 -8.64
CA SER A 237 5.18 6.09 -9.56
C SER A 237 3.86 5.44 -9.13
N SER A 238 3.20 4.73 -10.04
CA SER A 238 1.99 3.97 -9.72
C SER A 238 2.22 2.92 -8.63
N THR A 239 3.42 2.31 -8.58
CA THR A 239 3.77 1.33 -7.54
C THR A 239 3.89 1.98 -6.18
N GLU A 240 4.50 3.17 -6.09
CA GLU A 240 4.58 3.92 -4.84
C GLU A 240 3.18 4.31 -4.35
N ILE A 241 2.33 4.86 -5.24
CA ILE A 241 0.94 5.21 -4.91
C ILE A 241 0.14 3.99 -4.47
N LEU A 242 0.32 2.84 -5.11
CA LEU A 242 -0.34 1.60 -4.71
C LEU A 242 0.13 1.14 -3.33
N THR A 243 1.43 1.21 -3.04
CA THR A 243 1.98 0.87 -1.72
C THR A 243 1.43 1.83 -0.66
N ASP A 244 1.43 3.13 -0.90
CA ASP A 244 0.96 4.14 0.05
C ASP A 244 -0.54 3.98 0.36
N ALA A 245 -1.33 3.58 -0.64
CA ALA A 245 -2.75 3.30 -0.47
C ALA A 245 -3.05 1.97 0.23
N THR A 246 -2.16 0.98 0.17
CA THR A 246 -2.50 -0.42 0.50
C THR A 246 -1.59 -1.12 1.50
N LEU A 247 -0.39 -0.62 1.77
CA LEU A 247 0.44 -1.08 2.87
C LEU A 247 -0.18 -0.60 4.18
N VAL A 248 -0.44 -1.52 5.08
CA VAL A 248 -1.04 -1.23 6.39
C VAL A 248 0.07 -0.96 7.39
N PHE A 249 1.01 -1.90 7.50
CA PHE A 249 2.22 -1.77 8.30
C PHE A 249 3.33 -2.58 7.66
N TYR A 250 4.55 -2.24 8.03
CA TYR A 250 5.75 -3.01 7.74
C TYR A 250 6.71 -2.89 8.93
N TYR A 251 7.16 -4.03 9.47
CA TYR A 251 8.21 -4.06 10.48
C TYR A 251 9.44 -4.76 9.91
N SER A 252 10.48 -3.98 9.64
CA SER A 252 11.83 -4.48 9.31
C SER A 252 12.58 -5.00 10.55
N PHE A 253 12.22 -4.53 11.75
CA PHE A 253 12.97 -4.74 12.99
C PHE A 253 14.44 -4.23 13.00
N ASP A 254 14.88 -3.54 11.94
CA ASP A 254 16.22 -2.99 11.77
C ASP A 254 16.50 -1.70 12.54
N GLN A 255 15.44 -0.98 12.92
CA GLN A 255 15.58 0.32 13.55
C GLN A 255 16.06 0.20 15.01
N PRO A 256 16.71 1.25 15.58
CA PRO A 256 17.08 1.26 16.99
C PRO A 256 15.92 0.94 17.94
N ASN A 257 14.70 1.34 17.57
CA ASN A 257 13.48 0.78 18.14
C ASN A 257 12.83 -0.16 17.10
N PRO A 258 12.94 -1.49 17.28
CA PRO A 258 12.50 -2.47 16.29
C PRO A 258 10.97 -2.56 16.18
N TYR A 259 10.22 -1.93 17.08
CA TYR A 259 8.76 -2.00 17.14
C TYR A 259 8.09 -0.85 16.38
N TYR A 260 8.87 0.03 15.76
CA TYR A 260 8.33 1.09 14.92
C TYR A 260 7.90 0.55 13.56
N ASP A 261 6.70 0.95 13.15
CA ASP A 261 6.20 0.69 11.81
C ASP A 261 7.01 1.52 10.81
N ASN A 262 7.68 0.83 9.88
CA ASN A 262 8.42 1.41 8.77
C ASN A 262 7.48 1.95 7.67
N GLY A 263 6.19 1.61 7.70
CA GLY A 263 5.15 2.13 6.82
C GLY A 263 4.70 3.57 7.14
N GLN A 264 3.85 4.12 6.28
CA GLN A 264 3.40 5.51 6.41
C GLN A 264 2.37 5.74 7.53
N ASN A 265 1.69 4.66 7.96
CA ASN A 265 0.60 4.72 8.93
C ASN A 265 1.08 4.74 10.38
N ARG A 266 2.37 4.46 10.63
CA ARG A 266 3.03 4.55 11.94
C ARG A 266 2.32 3.77 13.04
N LEU A 267 1.85 2.58 12.70
CA LEU A 267 1.18 1.70 13.64
C LEU A 267 2.22 1.03 14.53
N ASN A 268 2.87 1.77 15.41
CA ASN A 268 3.93 1.21 16.25
C ASN A 268 3.38 0.06 17.12
N ALA A 269 4.12 -1.05 17.16
CA ALA A 269 3.73 -2.21 17.90
C ALA A 269 4.01 -2.05 19.40
N THR A 270 3.17 -2.69 20.21
CA THR A 270 3.42 -2.94 21.63
C THR A 270 3.93 -4.37 21.83
N VAL A 271 4.68 -4.57 22.90
CA VAL A 271 5.35 -5.85 23.19
C VAL A 271 4.98 -6.30 24.59
N THR A 272 4.74 -7.60 24.71
CA THR A 272 4.55 -8.24 26.02
C THR A 272 5.57 -9.38 26.20
N TYR A 273 6.24 -9.37 27.34
CA TYR A 273 7.36 -10.24 27.72
C TYR A 273 8.62 -10.06 26.83
N LEU A 274 9.74 -10.67 27.24
CA LEU A 274 11.06 -10.42 26.67
C LEU A 274 11.14 -10.83 25.19
N LEU A 275 11.22 -9.83 24.31
CA LEU A 275 11.71 -9.99 22.94
C LEU A 275 13.17 -9.52 22.89
N SER A 276 13.99 -10.15 22.05
CA SER A 276 15.37 -9.71 21.81
C SER A 276 15.64 -9.56 20.32
N SER A 277 16.33 -8.50 19.92
CA SER A 277 16.86 -8.39 18.57
C SER A 277 17.90 -9.47 18.29
N THR A 278 17.91 -9.99 17.07
CA THR A 278 18.86 -11.01 16.61
C THR A 278 19.16 -10.81 15.12
N SER A 279 20.10 -11.58 14.56
CA SER A 279 20.35 -11.54 13.11
C SER A 279 19.11 -12.00 12.36
N GLY A 280 18.63 -11.17 11.43
CA GLY A 280 17.49 -11.48 10.57
C GLY A 280 17.87 -12.28 9.34
N HIS A 281 16.84 -12.57 8.53
CA HIS A 281 17.03 -12.94 7.14
C HIS A 281 17.55 -11.73 6.36
N VAL A 282 16.96 -10.57 6.64
CA VAL A 282 17.41 -9.25 6.20
C VAL A 282 17.73 -8.44 7.46
N GLY A 283 18.96 -7.94 7.59
CA GLY A 283 19.33 -7.09 8.73
C GLY A 283 19.09 -7.74 10.11
N GLN A 284 18.12 -7.25 10.87
CA GLN A 284 17.76 -7.68 12.22
C GLN A 284 16.35 -8.26 12.27
N ALA A 285 16.17 -9.28 13.09
CA ALA A 285 14.88 -9.89 13.39
C ALA A 285 14.52 -9.74 14.86
N ILE A 286 13.25 -9.98 15.17
CA ILE A 286 12.78 -10.07 16.56
C ILE A 286 12.63 -11.53 16.99
N ARG A 287 13.20 -11.89 18.14
CA ARG A 287 13.13 -13.25 18.70
C ARG A 287 12.12 -13.34 19.85
N PHE A 288 11.20 -14.28 19.73
CA PHE A 288 10.22 -14.67 20.76
C PHE A 288 10.87 -15.68 21.70
N THR A 289 11.10 -15.28 22.96
CA THR A 289 11.90 -16.07 23.92
C THR A 289 11.06 -16.95 24.86
N SER A 290 9.75 -16.75 24.90
CA SER A 290 8.83 -17.56 25.71
C SER A 290 7.51 -17.80 24.98
N THR A 291 6.77 -18.83 25.41
CA THR A 291 5.43 -19.13 24.90
C THR A 291 4.41 -18.03 25.19
N SER A 292 4.70 -17.10 26.10
CA SER A 292 3.82 -15.97 26.38
C SER A 292 4.23 -14.70 25.65
N SER A 293 5.40 -14.69 24.97
CA SER A 293 5.90 -13.51 24.26
C SER A 293 5.05 -13.24 23.02
N TYR A 294 4.63 -12.00 22.85
CA TYR A 294 3.93 -11.57 21.65
C TYR A 294 4.23 -10.11 21.34
N LEU A 295 4.10 -9.77 20.07
CA LEU A 295 4.10 -8.42 19.56
C LEU A 295 2.70 -8.14 19.02
N GLN A 296 2.15 -6.99 19.40
CA GLN A 296 0.77 -6.62 19.14
C GLN A 296 0.73 -5.26 18.47
N VAL A 297 -0.02 -5.17 17.38
CA VAL A 297 -0.31 -3.92 16.70
C VAL A 297 -1.78 -3.62 16.96
N CYS A 298 -2.16 -2.37 17.14
CA CYS A 298 -3.54 -2.01 17.45
C CYS A 298 -4.22 -1.26 16.33
N CYS A 299 -5.51 -1.00 16.58
CA CYS A 299 -6.20 0.14 15.99
C CYS A 299 -6.41 -0.01 14.46
N PHE A 300 -6.64 -1.26 14.04
CA PHE A 300 -6.93 -1.68 12.67
C PHE A 300 -8.39 -1.39 12.25
N THR A 301 -8.72 -0.15 11.91
CA THR A 301 -10.09 0.21 11.46
C THR A 301 -10.32 -0.03 9.95
N GLY A 302 -9.31 -0.47 9.19
CA GLY A 302 -9.39 -0.62 7.73
C GLY A 302 -8.92 -1.95 7.10
N VAL A 303 -8.29 -2.86 7.86
CA VAL A 303 -7.80 -4.14 7.31
C VAL A 303 -8.92 -5.15 7.28
N GLY A 304 -9.27 -5.62 6.08
CA GLY A 304 -10.29 -6.65 5.94
C GLY A 304 -11.71 -6.22 6.29
N TRP A 305 -11.98 -4.90 6.40
CA TRP A 305 -13.32 -4.35 6.55
C TRP A 305 -13.75 -3.55 5.31
N PRO A 306 -14.98 -3.77 4.79
CA PRO A 306 -15.88 -4.89 5.11
C PRO A 306 -15.21 -6.25 4.93
N SER A 307 -15.72 -7.30 5.57
CA SER A 307 -15.26 -8.70 5.57
C SER A 307 -15.15 -9.36 4.19
N SER A 308 -15.23 -8.59 3.12
CA SER A 308 -15.01 -8.94 1.73
C SER A 308 -13.80 -8.23 1.12
N LYS A 309 -13.12 -7.36 1.87
CA LYS A 309 -11.91 -6.67 1.40
C LYS A 309 -10.75 -7.63 1.36
N SER A 310 -9.95 -7.47 0.31
CA SER A 310 -8.76 -8.26 0.12
C SER A 310 -7.69 -7.91 1.16
N LEU A 311 -6.88 -8.90 1.53
CA LEU A 311 -5.77 -8.69 2.44
C LEU A 311 -4.59 -9.60 2.11
N THR A 312 -3.43 -9.24 2.64
CA THR A 312 -2.24 -10.10 2.63
C THR A 312 -1.49 -9.92 3.94
N PHE A 313 -1.02 -11.03 4.54
CA PHE A 313 0.05 -11.01 5.54
C PHE A 313 1.24 -11.79 5.00
N ALA A 314 2.44 -11.28 5.22
CA ALA A 314 3.69 -11.94 4.83
C ALA A 314 4.76 -11.71 5.89
N MET A 315 5.62 -12.70 6.11
CA MET A 315 6.74 -12.61 7.04
C MET A 315 7.79 -13.70 6.78
N TRP A 316 9.02 -13.44 7.20
CA TRP A 316 10.06 -14.45 7.36
C TRP A 316 10.01 -15.05 8.77
N LEU A 317 10.14 -16.38 8.87
CA LEU A 317 10.13 -17.13 10.12
C LEU A 317 11.42 -17.94 10.29
N TYR A 318 11.94 -17.98 11.51
CA TYR A 318 13.03 -18.86 11.92
C TYR A 318 12.60 -19.62 13.18
N PRO A 319 11.89 -20.76 13.04
CA PRO A 319 11.38 -21.49 14.19
C PRO A 319 12.51 -22.15 14.97
N SER A 320 12.64 -21.88 16.28
CA SER A 320 13.51 -22.66 17.17
C SER A 320 12.79 -23.86 17.81
N SER A 321 11.46 -23.86 17.75
CA SER A 321 10.60 -24.99 18.06
C SER A 321 9.48 -25.04 17.03
N ILE A 322 8.96 -26.23 16.77
CA ILE A 322 7.84 -26.48 15.84
C ILE A 322 6.63 -27.10 16.56
N SER A 323 6.61 -27.08 17.89
CA SER A 323 5.51 -27.63 18.71
C SER A 323 4.33 -26.66 18.80
N GLY A 324 3.82 -26.20 17.65
CA GLY A 324 2.77 -25.20 17.56
C GLY A 324 3.25 -23.75 17.60
N GLY A 325 2.31 -22.81 17.54
CA GLY A 325 2.58 -21.39 17.64
C GLY A 325 1.66 -20.53 16.80
N THR A 326 1.30 -19.37 17.33
CA THR A 326 0.42 -18.42 16.65
C THR A 326 1.23 -17.35 15.91
N LEU A 327 0.82 -17.04 14.68
CA LEU A 327 1.52 -16.07 13.83
C LEU A 327 0.62 -14.90 13.46
N VAL A 328 -0.58 -15.12 12.93
CA VAL A 328 -1.52 -14.03 12.69
C VAL A 328 -2.75 -14.30 13.53
N TYR A 329 -2.93 -13.52 14.59
CA TYR A 329 -4.05 -13.69 15.51
C TYR A 329 -4.70 -12.37 15.89
N SER A 330 -6.02 -12.35 15.84
CA SER A 330 -6.83 -11.30 16.42
C SER A 330 -7.14 -11.64 17.87
N THR A 331 -7.01 -10.66 18.76
CA THR A 331 -7.33 -10.76 20.20
C THR A 331 -8.78 -11.16 20.49
N GLN A 332 -9.63 -11.18 19.48
CA GLN A 332 -11.01 -11.69 19.55
C GLN A 332 -11.11 -13.21 19.33
N GLY A 333 -10.00 -13.96 19.37
CA GLY A 333 -10.01 -15.42 19.28
C GLY A 333 -9.87 -15.98 17.86
N TYR A 334 -9.45 -15.17 16.90
CA TYR A 334 -9.34 -15.58 15.49
C TYR A 334 -7.87 -15.72 15.09
N GLN A 335 -7.38 -16.94 14.93
CA GLN A 335 -6.08 -17.23 14.35
C GLN A 335 -6.24 -17.43 12.85
N MET A 336 -5.49 -16.72 12.02
CA MET A 336 -5.51 -16.89 10.56
C MET A 336 -4.33 -17.71 10.04
N LEU A 337 -3.19 -17.62 10.72
CA LEU A 337 -1.95 -18.30 10.35
C LEU A 337 -1.22 -18.76 11.62
N GLY A 338 -0.66 -19.98 11.58
CA GLY A 338 0.22 -20.48 12.62
C GLY A 338 0.75 -21.88 12.35
N LEU A 339 1.31 -22.50 13.37
CA LEU A 339 1.86 -23.85 13.33
C LEU A 339 0.93 -24.82 14.05
N THR A 340 0.73 -26.00 13.46
CA THR A 340 0.14 -27.14 14.16
C THR A 340 1.11 -27.66 15.23
N ASN A 341 0.62 -28.48 16.16
CA ASN A 341 1.46 -29.12 17.19
C ASN A 341 2.52 -30.07 16.60
N SER A 342 2.38 -30.46 15.32
CA SER A 342 3.35 -31.29 14.59
C SER A 342 4.33 -30.48 13.74
N GLY A 343 4.24 -29.15 13.74
CA GLY A 343 5.16 -28.27 13.01
C GLY A 343 4.75 -27.94 11.58
N GLN A 344 3.53 -28.29 11.18
CA GLN A 344 3.01 -27.93 9.86
C GLN A 344 2.52 -26.49 9.87
N ILE A 345 2.91 -25.68 8.88
CA ILE A 345 2.30 -24.36 8.69
C ILE A 345 0.85 -24.54 8.23
N ALA A 346 -0.07 -23.85 8.89
CA ALA A 346 -1.49 -23.92 8.60
C ALA A 346 -2.08 -22.52 8.56
N ALA A 347 -2.93 -22.29 7.56
CA ALA A 347 -3.75 -21.10 7.46
C ALA A 347 -5.22 -21.51 7.57
N GLN A 348 -6.03 -20.70 8.22
CA GLN A 348 -7.45 -20.95 8.37
C GLN A 348 -8.27 -19.68 8.15
N ILE A 349 -9.47 -19.87 7.62
CA ILE A 349 -10.43 -18.79 7.41
C ILE A 349 -11.82 -19.25 7.86
N GLN A 350 -12.53 -18.41 8.62
CA GLN A 350 -13.94 -18.64 8.92
C GLN A 350 -14.79 -17.88 7.93
N GLU A 351 -15.58 -18.61 7.14
CA GLU A 351 -16.49 -17.99 6.19
C GLU A 351 -17.59 -17.21 6.94
N GLY A 352 -17.93 -16.03 6.41
CA GLY A 352 -18.94 -15.15 6.97
C GLY A 352 -20.35 -15.75 6.97
N SER A 353 -21.28 -15.05 7.61
CA SER A 353 -22.72 -15.40 7.55
C SER A 353 -23.20 -15.52 6.09
N PRO A 354 -24.03 -16.52 5.75
CA PRO A 354 -24.66 -17.50 6.64
C PRO A 354 -23.86 -18.79 6.85
N VAL A 355 -22.73 -18.98 6.16
CA VAL A 355 -22.03 -20.28 6.13
C VAL A 355 -21.38 -20.59 7.47
N ASN A 356 -20.66 -19.64 8.08
CA ASN A 356 -20.09 -19.76 9.44
C ASN A 356 -19.13 -20.96 9.66
N THR A 357 -18.56 -21.54 8.60
CA THR A 357 -17.68 -22.71 8.70
C THR A 357 -16.20 -22.32 8.68
N TRP A 358 -15.39 -23.06 9.43
CA TRP A 358 -13.94 -22.99 9.37
C TRP A 358 -13.41 -23.83 8.21
N GLN A 359 -12.50 -23.23 7.45
CA GLN A 359 -11.80 -23.88 6.35
C GLN A 359 -10.29 -23.74 6.56
N TYR A 360 -9.53 -24.76 6.14
CA TYR A 360 -8.12 -24.90 6.47
C TYR A 360 -7.27 -25.20 5.23
N ILE A 361 -6.08 -24.63 5.19
CA ILE A 361 -5.02 -24.94 4.23
C ILE A 361 -3.80 -25.37 5.03
N TYR A 362 -3.31 -26.58 4.77
CA TYR A 362 -2.10 -27.11 5.39
C TYR A 362 -0.96 -27.06 4.39
N GLY A 363 0.12 -26.37 4.76
CA GLY A 363 1.34 -26.28 3.97
C GLY A 363 2.37 -27.33 4.37
N VAL A 364 3.64 -27.00 4.21
CA VAL A 364 4.76 -27.90 4.55
C VAL A 364 5.02 -27.97 6.05
N PHE A 365 5.70 -29.04 6.48
CA PHE A 365 6.31 -29.11 7.81
C PHE A 365 7.54 -28.21 7.84
N LEU A 366 7.60 -27.33 8.83
CA LEU A 366 8.74 -26.45 9.00
C LEU A 366 9.93 -27.20 9.62
N VAL A 367 11.13 -26.80 9.23
CA VAL A 367 12.37 -27.30 9.80
C VAL A 367 12.87 -26.26 10.80
N VAL A 368 13.21 -26.71 12.01
CA VAL A 368 13.80 -25.83 13.02
C VAL A 368 15.09 -25.20 12.51
N ASN A 369 15.38 -23.99 12.96
CA ASN A 369 16.61 -23.25 12.66
C ASN A 369 16.85 -23.02 11.16
N THR A 370 15.77 -22.88 10.39
CA THR A 370 15.83 -22.57 8.96
C THR A 370 14.87 -21.43 8.66
N TRP A 371 15.33 -20.42 7.92
CA TRP A 371 14.46 -19.34 7.46
C TRP A 371 13.45 -19.85 6.44
N VAL A 372 12.20 -19.45 6.61
CA VAL A 372 11.10 -19.76 5.69
C VAL A 372 10.21 -18.53 5.55
N HIS A 373 9.91 -18.14 4.32
CA HIS A 373 8.94 -17.09 4.05
C HIS A 373 7.55 -17.69 4.02
N VAL A 374 6.60 -17.11 4.76
CA VAL A 374 5.20 -17.52 4.74
C VAL A 374 4.32 -16.33 4.42
N ALA A 375 3.27 -16.57 3.65
CA ALA A 375 2.27 -15.54 3.39
C ALA A 375 0.87 -16.16 3.25
N CYS A 376 -0.15 -15.37 3.59
CA CYS A 376 -1.53 -15.70 3.24
C CYS A 376 -2.18 -14.50 2.55
N THR A 377 -2.91 -14.76 1.46
CA THR A 377 -3.66 -13.75 0.73
C THR A 377 -5.14 -14.07 0.76
N PHE A 378 -5.98 -13.04 0.66
CA PHE A 378 -7.41 -13.19 0.46
C PHE A 378 -7.90 -12.20 -0.59
N SER A 379 -8.73 -12.65 -1.52
CA SER A 379 -9.69 -11.81 -2.23
C SER A 379 -10.97 -12.58 -2.52
N VAL A 380 -12.08 -11.88 -2.75
CA VAL A 380 -13.34 -12.53 -3.18
C VAL A 380 -13.21 -13.21 -4.55
N THR A 381 -12.25 -12.79 -5.37
CA THR A 381 -12.02 -13.33 -6.71
C THR A 381 -11.20 -14.61 -6.67
N ASN A 382 -10.09 -14.60 -5.92
CA ASN A 382 -9.11 -15.71 -5.92
C ASN A 382 -9.24 -16.61 -4.69
N GLY A 383 -10.03 -16.21 -3.70
CA GLY A 383 -10.20 -16.93 -2.44
C GLY A 383 -9.07 -16.67 -1.45
N PHE A 384 -8.95 -17.55 -0.46
CA PHE A 384 -7.88 -17.53 0.55
C PHE A 384 -6.76 -18.48 0.14
N ILE A 385 -5.52 -18.01 0.11
CA ILE A 385 -4.37 -18.79 -0.41
C ILE A 385 -3.22 -18.73 0.59
N LEU A 386 -2.59 -19.87 0.86
CA LEU A 386 -1.36 -19.98 1.65
C LEU A 386 -0.16 -20.13 0.71
N TYR A 387 0.91 -19.40 0.99
CA TYR A 387 2.20 -19.47 0.29
C TYR A 387 3.33 -19.78 1.25
N VAL A 388 4.29 -20.59 0.78
CA VAL A 388 5.55 -20.87 1.47
C VAL A 388 6.70 -20.70 0.47
N ASN A 389 7.69 -19.89 0.79
CA ASN A 389 8.81 -19.53 -0.09
C ASN A 389 8.36 -19.11 -1.50
N GLY A 390 7.29 -18.33 -1.55
CA GLY A 390 6.71 -17.83 -2.80
C GLY A 390 5.83 -18.83 -3.57
N VAL A 391 5.71 -20.08 -3.10
CA VAL A 391 4.95 -21.14 -3.77
C VAL A 391 3.62 -21.40 -3.05
N SER A 392 2.51 -21.40 -3.80
CA SER A 392 1.17 -21.70 -3.25
C SER A 392 1.10 -23.14 -2.72
N GLN A 393 0.54 -23.29 -1.53
CA GLN A 393 0.29 -24.57 -0.85
C GLN A 393 -1.14 -25.06 -1.01
N GLY A 394 -2.03 -24.22 -1.55
CA GLY A 394 -3.45 -24.49 -1.68
C GLY A 394 -4.27 -23.21 -1.62
N ALA A 395 -5.53 -23.31 -2.06
CA ALA A 395 -6.48 -22.22 -2.08
C ALA A 395 -7.87 -22.70 -1.63
N ILE A 396 -8.59 -21.83 -0.93
CA ILE A 396 -10.01 -21.99 -0.62
C ILE A 396 -10.77 -20.94 -1.43
N THR A 397 -11.55 -21.39 -2.40
CA THR A 397 -12.29 -20.54 -3.34
C THR A 397 -13.75 -20.34 -2.92
N GLY A 398 -14.43 -19.35 -3.50
CA GLY A 398 -15.87 -19.15 -3.31
C GLY A 398 -16.26 -18.41 -2.03
N ILE A 399 -15.28 -17.94 -1.26
CA ILE A 399 -15.50 -17.13 -0.06
C ILE A 399 -15.86 -15.71 -0.47
N SER A 400 -17.09 -15.30 -0.16
CA SER A 400 -17.58 -13.93 -0.42
C SER A 400 -17.39 -12.98 0.77
N THR A 401 -17.26 -13.55 1.97
CA THR A 401 -17.08 -12.82 3.23
C THR A 401 -16.38 -13.72 4.26
N TYR A 402 -15.63 -13.14 5.21
CA TYR A 402 -14.97 -13.87 6.29
C TYR A 402 -15.08 -13.16 7.64
N TYR A 403 -15.07 -13.91 8.74
CA TYR A 403 -15.13 -13.29 10.07
C TYR A 403 -13.78 -12.72 10.49
N PHE A 404 -13.67 -11.40 10.43
CA PHE A 404 -12.60 -10.62 11.06
C PHE A 404 -13.25 -9.41 11.74
N ASN A 405 -13.54 -9.54 13.03
CA ASN A 405 -14.51 -8.70 13.75
C ASN A 405 -14.10 -7.20 13.91
N TYR A 406 -15.08 -6.33 14.16
CA TYR A 406 -15.07 -4.85 14.21
C TYR A 406 -14.10 -4.11 15.14
N ASN A 407 -14.04 -4.56 16.39
CA ASN A 407 -13.86 -3.60 17.48
C ASN A 407 -12.40 -3.52 17.90
N LEU A 408 -11.72 -2.46 17.45
CA LEU A 408 -10.34 -2.10 17.83
C LEU A 408 -9.40 -3.30 17.80
N GLN A 409 -9.52 -4.11 16.74
CA GLN A 409 -8.76 -5.34 16.68
C GLN A 409 -7.29 -5.01 16.71
N THR A 410 -6.58 -5.91 17.36
CA THR A 410 -5.15 -5.89 17.41
C THR A 410 -4.68 -7.19 16.79
N ILE A 411 -3.70 -7.09 15.91
CA ILE A 411 -3.09 -8.26 15.28
C ILE A 411 -1.84 -8.57 16.08
N GLN A 412 -1.73 -9.83 16.49
CA GLN A 412 -0.63 -10.35 17.26
C GLN A 412 0.14 -11.38 16.44
N ILE A 413 1.47 -11.27 16.50
CA ILE A 413 2.42 -12.33 16.18
C ILE A 413 3.05 -12.83 17.49
N GLY A 414 3.30 -14.13 17.59
CA GLY A 414 3.70 -14.76 18.85
C GLY A 414 2.52 -15.34 19.62
N GLY A 415 2.70 -15.62 20.91
CA GLY A 415 1.74 -16.43 21.67
C GLY A 415 1.89 -17.90 21.31
N SER A 416 2.84 -18.56 21.97
CA SER A 416 3.30 -19.95 21.80
C SER A 416 4.29 -20.19 20.66
N TYR A 417 4.42 -19.29 19.67
CA TYR A 417 5.51 -19.38 18.69
C TYR A 417 6.86 -19.14 19.38
N GLN A 418 7.84 -19.99 19.06
CA GLN A 418 9.20 -19.87 19.56
C GLN A 418 10.17 -19.86 18.38
N GLY A 419 10.77 -18.71 18.14
CA GLY A 419 11.58 -18.47 16.96
C GLY A 419 11.84 -17.00 16.75
N SER A 420 12.39 -16.66 15.60
CA SER A 420 12.56 -15.28 15.16
C SER A 420 11.59 -14.97 14.03
N VAL A 421 11.08 -13.75 14.00
CA VAL A 421 10.29 -13.21 12.89
C VAL A 421 11.03 -12.02 12.32
N ASP A 422 11.00 -11.92 11.01
CA ASP A 422 11.60 -10.84 10.26
C ASP A 422 10.65 -10.35 9.18
N GLU A 423 10.81 -9.10 8.74
CA GLU A 423 10.12 -8.55 7.57
C GLU A 423 8.59 -8.75 7.62
N TRP A 424 7.92 -8.25 8.65
CA TRP A 424 6.50 -8.49 8.86
C TRP A 424 5.63 -7.45 8.17
N TYR A 425 4.83 -7.88 7.18
CA TYR A 425 3.96 -7.04 6.38
C TYR A 425 2.48 -7.35 6.57
N ALA A 426 1.66 -6.31 6.46
CA ALA A 426 0.24 -6.44 6.13
C ALA A 426 -0.17 -5.48 5.02
N TYR A 427 -0.98 -5.98 4.09
CA TYR A 427 -1.58 -5.20 3.02
C TYR A 427 -3.11 -5.34 3.06
N ARG A 428 -3.83 -4.25 2.73
CA ARG A 428 -5.29 -4.23 2.52
C ARG A 428 -5.68 -4.52 1.06
N ARG A 429 -4.86 -5.35 0.40
CA ARG A 429 -5.09 -5.90 -0.92
C ARG A 429 -4.50 -7.30 -0.99
N GLU A 430 -4.94 -8.05 -1.99
CA GLU A 430 -4.24 -9.25 -2.41
C GLU A 430 -2.95 -8.83 -3.15
N LEU A 431 -1.81 -9.37 -2.70
CA LEU A 431 -0.58 -9.32 -3.47
C LEU A 431 -0.64 -10.36 -4.59
N SER A 432 -0.14 -9.98 -5.76
CA SER A 432 0.05 -10.91 -6.89
C SER A 432 1.11 -11.96 -6.57
N VAL A 433 1.09 -13.07 -7.30
CA VAL A 433 2.11 -14.13 -7.16
C VAL A 433 3.53 -13.57 -7.36
N ALA A 434 3.71 -12.62 -8.27
CA ALA A 434 5.01 -11.98 -8.50
C ALA A 434 5.47 -11.14 -7.30
N GLU A 435 4.57 -10.43 -6.63
CA GLU A 435 4.87 -9.67 -5.42
C GLU A 435 5.18 -10.60 -4.23
N ILE A 436 4.44 -11.70 -4.09
CA ILE A 436 4.71 -12.72 -3.07
C ILE A 436 6.08 -13.38 -3.30
N LEU A 437 6.42 -13.68 -4.56
CA LEU A 437 7.75 -14.20 -4.91
C LEU A 437 8.86 -13.18 -4.64
N ALA A 438 8.61 -11.89 -4.91
CA ALA A 438 9.58 -10.83 -4.60
C ALA A 438 9.89 -10.78 -3.10
N LEU A 439 8.87 -10.79 -2.23
CA LEU A 439 9.04 -10.82 -0.77
C LEU A 439 9.71 -12.10 -0.27
N ALA A 440 9.55 -13.22 -0.97
CA ALA A 440 10.19 -14.49 -0.62
C ALA A 440 11.63 -14.64 -1.16
N SER A 441 12.11 -13.69 -1.96
CA SER A 441 13.41 -13.76 -2.65
C SER A 441 14.48 -12.79 -2.11
N VAL A 442 14.10 -11.97 -1.13
CA VAL A 442 14.92 -10.88 -0.57
C VAL A 442 16.05 -11.42 0.28
#